data_AF-A0A7K9ED16-F1
#
_entry.id   AF-A0A7K9ED16-F1
#
_cell.length_a   1.000
_cell.length_b   1.000
_cell.length_c   1.000
_cell.angle_alpha   90.00
_cell.angle_beta   90.00
_cell.angle_gamma   90.00
#
_symmetry.space_group_name_H-M   'P 1'
#
loop_
_entity.id
_entity.type
_entity.pdbx_description
1 polymer ?
#
loop_
_entity_poly.entity_id
_entity_poly.type
_entity_poly.pdbx_seq_one_letter_code
_entity_poly.pdbx_strand_id
1 'polypeptide(L)'
;RSFAESMRSLRPDKPWSTKLSSAGLVYCHFGSQILAGLLERPEDDPVVGTLYDKLYENFVEEIDAVDNGIAPGAGEPRYALTTTLSARVGRLNPLWNDPRQDTEVG
;
A
#
# COMPACT_ATOMS: atom_id res chain seq x y z
N ARG A 1 3.95 -15.79 19.66
CA ARG A 1 3.07 -16.19 18.54
C ARG A 1 3.38 -15.26 17.39
N SER A 2 3.78 -15.76 16.23
CA SER A 2 4.04 -14.91 15.06
C SER A 2 2.71 -14.51 14.44
N PHE A 3 2.56 -13.24 14.07
CA PHE A 3 1.40 -12.75 13.33
C PHE A 3 1.40 -13.39 11.93
N ALA A 4 0.25 -13.94 11.51
CA ALA A 4 0.09 -14.67 10.26
C ALA A 4 -1.20 -14.29 9.52
N GLU A 5 -1.81 -13.17 9.92
CA GLU A 5 -3.06 -12.72 9.33
C GLU A 5 -2.83 -12.06 7.96
N SER A 6 -3.86 -12.13 7.13
CA SER A 6 -3.94 -11.53 5.80
C SER A 6 -5.12 -10.55 5.76
N MET A 7 -5.23 -9.75 4.71
CA MET A 7 -6.39 -8.88 4.54
C MET A 7 -7.69 -9.68 4.55
N ARG A 8 -7.74 -10.83 3.86
CA ARG A 8 -8.90 -11.73 3.86
C ARG A 8 -9.25 -12.28 5.25
N SER A 9 -8.26 -12.60 6.09
CA SER A 9 -8.55 -13.18 7.41
C SER A 9 -9.09 -12.14 8.40
N LEU A 10 -8.70 -10.87 8.25
CA LEU A 10 -9.21 -9.76 9.07
C LEU A 10 -10.47 -9.10 8.49
N ARG A 11 -10.61 -9.09 7.16
CA ARG A 11 -11.72 -8.53 6.39
C ARG A 11 -12.22 -9.57 5.37
N PRO A 12 -13.18 -10.44 5.75
CA PRO A 12 -13.63 -11.56 4.91
C PRO A 12 -14.26 -11.16 3.57
N ASP A 13 -14.66 -9.91 3.40
CA ASP A 13 -15.16 -9.33 2.15
C ASP A 13 -14.05 -9.11 1.10
N LYS A 14 -12.77 -9.19 1.50
CA LYS A 14 -11.62 -8.91 0.65
C LYS A 14 -10.92 -10.18 0.14
N PRO A 15 -10.45 -10.21 -1.12
CA PRO A 15 -9.90 -11.43 -1.71
C PRO A 15 -8.42 -11.69 -1.39
N TRP A 16 -7.68 -10.74 -0.81
CA TRP A 16 -6.21 -10.85 -0.71
C TRP A 16 -5.73 -11.74 0.44
N SER A 17 -4.93 -12.75 0.09
CA SER A 17 -4.39 -13.75 1.03
C SER A 17 -2.92 -13.51 1.39
N THR A 18 -2.30 -12.48 0.84
CA THR A 18 -0.95 -12.05 1.21
C THR A 18 -0.92 -11.72 2.71
N LYS A 19 0.04 -12.30 3.42
CA LYS A 19 0.23 -12.03 4.86
C LYS A 19 0.57 -10.55 5.04
N LEU A 20 -0.11 -9.88 5.96
CA LEU A 20 0.15 -8.45 6.20
C LEU A 20 1.50 -8.26 6.88
N SER A 21 2.25 -7.27 6.42
CA SER A 21 3.37 -6.68 7.15
C SER A 21 2.85 -5.61 8.12
N SER A 22 3.76 -4.89 8.77
CA SER A 22 3.38 -3.74 9.61
C SER A 22 2.64 -2.67 8.79
N ALA A 23 3.05 -2.43 7.55
CA ALA A 23 2.42 -1.44 6.66
C ALA A 23 1.00 -1.90 6.26
N GLY A 24 0.85 -3.16 5.83
CA GLY A 24 -0.45 -3.74 5.52
C GLY A 24 -1.42 -3.72 6.70
N LEU A 25 -0.93 -3.97 7.93
CA LEU A 25 -1.77 -3.94 9.12
C LEU A 25 -2.27 -2.52 9.46
N VAL A 26 -1.39 -1.52 9.38
CA VAL A 26 -1.76 -0.11 9.56
C VAL A 26 -2.79 0.31 8.53
N TYR A 27 -2.58 -0.05 7.26
CA TYR A 27 -3.53 0.25 6.19
C TYR A 27 -4.87 -0.49 6.36
N CYS A 28 -4.84 -1.75 6.80
CA CYS A 28 -6.04 -2.54 7.10
C CYS A 28 -6.93 -1.83 8.13
N HIS A 29 -6.33 -1.24 9.16
CA HIS A 29 -7.07 -0.60 10.24
C HIS A 29 -7.46 0.86 9.95
N PHE A 30 -6.53 1.66 9.41
CA PHE A 30 -6.70 3.11 9.27
C PHE A 30 -6.87 3.61 7.83
N GLY A 31 -6.68 2.75 6.81
CA GLY A 31 -6.64 3.18 5.41
C GLY A 31 -7.93 3.88 4.97
N SER A 32 -9.10 3.37 5.36
CA SER A 32 -10.39 3.98 5.04
C SER A 32 -10.54 5.37 5.69
N GLN A 33 -10.17 5.50 6.97
CA GLN A 33 -10.19 6.79 7.70
C GLN A 33 -9.24 7.82 7.10
N ILE A 34 -8.04 7.40 6.73
CA ILE A 34 -7.04 8.27 6.08
C ILE A 34 -7.58 8.78 4.75
N LEU A 35 -8.14 7.90 3.93
CA LEU A 35 -8.69 8.27 2.62
C LEU A 35 -9.91 9.19 2.76
N ALA A 36 -10.81 8.90 3.70
CA ALA A 36 -11.95 9.75 4.01
C ALA A 36 -11.51 11.18 4.38
N GLY A 37 -10.50 11.30 5.26
CA GLY A 37 -9.93 12.59 5.64
C GLY A 37 -9.26 13.33 4.48
N LEU A 38 -8.50 12.64 3.64
CA LEU A 38 -7.82 13.25 2.48
C LEU A 38 -8.78 13.69 1.38
N LEU A 39 -9.91 12.98 1.21
CA LEU A 39 -10.91 13.27 0.19
C LEU A 39 -12.00 14.23 0.67
N GLU A 40 -11.98 14.59 1.96
CA GLU A 40 -13.04 15.36 2.64
C GLU A 40 -14.43 14.71 2.44
N ARG A 41 -14.48 13.37 2.58
CA ARG A 41 -15.66 12.55 2.35
C ARG A 41 -15.96 11.62 3.53
N PRO A 42 -17.21 11.19 3.70
CA PRO A 42 -17.56 10.14 4.66
C PRO A 42 -16.80 8.84 4.39
N GLU A 43 -16.47 8.09 5.46
CA GLU A 43 -15.75 6.82 5.34
C GLU A 43 -16.55 5.73 4.59
N ASP A 44 -17.87 5.81 4.64
CA ASP A 44 -18.82 4.94 3.93
C ASP A 44 -19.07 5.37 2.47
N ASP A 45 -18.44 6.45 1.99
CA ASP A 45 -18.53 6.86 0.59
C ASP A 45 -17.98 5.74 -0.33
N PRO A 46 -18.73 5.30 -1.35
CA PRO A 46 -18.28 4.26 -2.29
C PRO A 46 -16.93 4.56 -2.96
N VAL A 47 -16.58 5.83 -3.12
CA VAL A 47 -15.28 6.26 -3.67
C VAL A 47 -14.15 5.95 -2.70
N VAL A 48 -14.35 6.12 -1.39
CA VAL A 48 -13.37 5.72 -0.36
C VAL A 48 -13.16 4.22 -0.41
N GLY A 49 -14.23 3.42 -0.46
CA GLY A 49 -14.13 1.96 -0.60
C GLY A 49 -13.39 1.52 -1.87
N THR A 50 -13.70 2.16 -3.00
CA THR A 50 -13.04 1.87 -4.29
C THR A 50 -11.54 2.21 -4.24
N LEU A 51 -11.18 3.38 -3.70
CA LEU A 51 -9.79 3.78 -3.55
C LEU A 51 -9.04 2.92 -2.55
N TYR A 52 -9.71 2.51 -1.46
CA TYR A 52 -9.14 1.62 -0.47
C TYR A 52 -8.68 0.31 -1.10
N ASP A 53 -9.55 -0.30 -1.92
CA ASP A 53 -9.27 -1.55 -2.61
C ASP A 53 -8.19 -1.38 -3.66
N LYS A 54 -8.26 -0.31 -4.46
CA LYS A 54 -7.28 -0.05 -5.52
C LYS A 54 -5.89 0.24 -4.98
N LEU A 55 -5.77 0.99 -3.89
CA LEU A 55 -4.48 1.28 -3.26
C LEU A 55 -3.90 0.05 -2.57
N TYR A 56 -4.72 -0.82 -1.98
CA TYR A 56 -4.22 -2.08 -1.46
C TYR A 56 -3.66 -2.95 -2.58
N GLU A 57 -4.49 -3.27 -3.58
CA GLU A 57 -4.17 -4.15 -4.71
C GLU A 57 -2.93 -3.71 -5.50
N ASN A 58 -2.76 -2.40 -5.71
CA ASN A 58 -1.74 -1.87 -6.62
C ASN A 58 -0.50 -1.30 -5.91
N PHE A 59 -0.45 -1.32 -4.57
CA PHE A 59 0.66 -0.72 -3.83
C PHE A 59 0.94 -1.41 -2.48
N VAL A 60 -0.04 -1.49 -1.59
CA VAL A 60 0.20 -2.03 -0.23
C VAL A 60 0.50 -3.52 -0.27
N GLU A 61 -0.19 -4.29 -1.12
CA GLU A 61 0.04 -5.73 -1.24
C GLU A 61 1.45 -6.06 -1.77
N GLU A 62 2.01 -5.22 -2.65
CA GLU A 62 3.41 -5.34 -3.08
C GLU A 62 4.37 -5.18 -1.90
N ILE A 63 4.14 -4.19 -1.04
CA ILE A 63 4.96 -3.96 0.16
C ILE A 63 4.87 -5.17 1.10
N ASP A 64 3.66 -5.66 1.35
CA ASP A 64 3.45 -6.85 2.17
C ASP A 64 4.16 -8.08 1.59
N ALA A 65 4.08 -8.28 0.28
CA ALA A 65 4.74 -9.40 -0.39
C ALA A 65 6.28 -9.30 -0.27
N VAL A 66 6.85 -8.12 -0.47
CA VAL A 66 8.31 -7.87 -0.33
C VAL A 66 8.77 -8.14 1.11
N ASP A 67 8.06 -7.61 2.10
CA ASP A 67 8.39 -7.79 3.52
C ASP A 67 8.30 -9.26 3.97
N ASN A 68 7.43 -10.05 3.33
CA ASN A 68 7.31 -11.49 3.58
C ASN A 68 8.21 -12.34 2.67
N GLY A 69 9.08 -11.74 1.85
CA GLY A 69 10.01 -12.45 0.98
C GLY A 69 9.34 -13.20 -0.19
N ILE A 70 8.15 -12.76 -0.62
CA ILE A 70 7.42 -13.37 -1.73
C ILE A 70 7.91 -12.78 -3.05
N ALA A 71 8.62 -13.60 -3.84
CA ALA A 71 9.06 -13.21 -5.18
C ALA A 71 7.86 -13.04 -6.14
N PRO A 72 7.87 -12.02 -7.02
CA PRO A 72 6.76 -11.75 -7.95
C PRO A 72 6.48 -12.90 -8.93
N GLY A 73 7.47 -13.74 -9.23
CA GLY A 73 7.41 -14.80 -10.24
C GLY A 73 7.08 -16.20 -9.73
N ALA A 74 6.68 -16.38 -8.47
CA ALA A 74 6.41 -17.70 -7.89
C ALA A 74 4.98 -18.23 -8.22
N GLY A 75 4.61 -18.24 -9.52
CA GLY A 75 3.31 -18.70 -10.03
C GLY A 75 2.47 -17.60 -10.67
N GLU A 76 1.14 -17.68 -10.56
CA GLU A 76 0.26 -16.54 -10.88
C GLU A 76 0.69 -15.34 -10.04
N PRO A 77 0.81 -14.13 -10.63
CA PRO A 77 1.26 -12.95 -9.91
C PRO A 77 0.30 -12.66 -8.76
N ARG A 78 0.78 -12.85 -7.52
CA ARG A 78 -0.02 -12.69 -6.29
C ARG A 78 -0.32 -11.22 -5.96
N TYR A 79 0.33 -10.29 -6.64
CA TYR A 79 0.14 -8.84 -6.53
C TYR A 79 0.52 -8.17 -7.85
N ALA A 80 -0.04 -6.99 -8.12
CA ALA A 80 0.29 -6.21 -9.32
C ALA A 80 1.54 -5.34 -9.09
N LEU A 81 2.62 -5.63 -9.81
CA LEU A 81 3.77 -4.71 -9.92
C LEU A 81 3.36 -3.52 -10.80
N THR A 82 2.99 -2.39 -10.18
CA THR A 82 2.56 -1.19 -10.92
C THR A 82 3.67 -0.16 -11.07
N THR A 83 4.15 0.36 -9.93
CA THR A 83 5.31 1.24 -9.80
C THR A 83 5.91 0.94 -8.44
N THR A 84 7.14 0.44 -8.42
CA THR A 84 7.80 0.05 -7.17
C THR A 84 7.87 1.24 -6.22
N LEU A 85 7.87 0.98 -4.90
CA LEU A 85 7.98 2.03 -3.88
C LEU A 85 9.15 2.97 -4.17
N SER A 86 10.32 2.42 -4.52
CA SER A 86 11.52 3.18 -4.88
C SER A 86 11.30 4.11 -6.08
N ALA A 87 10.57 3.67 -7.10
CA ALA A 87 10.25 4.50 -8.26
C ALA A 87 9.29 5.64 -7.89
N ARG A 88 8.34 5.41 -6.99
CA ARG A 88 7.43 6.45 -6.49
C ARG A 88 8.16 7.48 -5.64
N VAL A 89 9.02 7.04 -4.73
CA VAL A 89 9.88 7.91 -3.92
C VAL A 89 10.80 8.73 -4.83
N GLY A 90 11.46 8.07 -5.81
CA GLY A 90 12.34 8.76 -6.75
C GLY A 90 11.66 9.85 -7.57
N ARG A 91 10.36 9.71 -7.89
CA ARG A 91 9.58 10.74 -8.59
C ARG A 91 9.24 11.95 -7.70
N LEU A 92 9.14 11.74 -6.38
CA LEU A 92 8.90 12.81 -5.42
C LEU A 92 10.19 13.56 -5.06
N ASN A 93 11.34 12.93 -5.24
CA ASN A 93 12.63 13.57 -5.02
C ASN A 93 12.94 14.59 -6.15
N PRO A 94 13.54 15.73 -5.80
CA PRO A 94 14.06 16.66 -6.80
C PRO A 94 15.05 15.95 -7.74
N LEU A 95 15.02 16.29 -9.02
CA LEU A 95 16.06 15.86 -9.95
C LEU A 95 17.39 16.49 -9.53
N TRP A 96 18.52 15.82 -9.77
CA TRP A 96 19.86 16.33 -9.39
C TRP A 96 20.19 17.74 -9.93
N ASN A 97 19.49 18.18 -10.97
CA ASN A 97 19.65 19.48 -11.62
C ASN A 97 18.49 20.45 -11.37
N ASP A 98 17.54 20.11 -10.48
CA ASP A 98 16.44 21.02 -10.14
C ASP A 98 17.01 22.19 -9.30
N PRO A 99 16.81 23.45 -9.72
CA PRO A 99 17.32 24.62 -9.00
C PRO A 99 16.73 24.79 -7.59
N ARG A 100 15.67 24.05 -7.24
CA ARG A 100 15.06 24.03 -5.89
C ARG A 100 15.30 22.66 -5.24
N GLN A 101 16.56 22.34 -4.96
CA GLN A 101 16.88 21.23 -4.05
C GLN A 101 16.53 21.67 -2.63
N ASP A 102 15.62 20.96 -1.97
CA ASP A 102 15.45 21.08 -0.53
C ASP A 102 16.49 20.17 0.15
N THR A 103 17.68 20.74 0.40
CA THR A 103 18.79 20.04 1.06
C THR A 103 18.78 20.30 2.57
N GLU A 104 17.63 20.19 3.23
CA GLU A 104 17.66 20.10 4.70
C GLU A 104 18.40 18.81 5.10
N VAL A 105 19.63 19.01 5.56
CA VAL A 105 20.41 18.02 6.28
C VAL A 105 19.72 17.82 7.64
N GLY A 106 19.14 16.63 7.81
CA GLY A 106 18.60 16.19 9.10
C GLY A 106 19.65 16.09 10.20
#